data_AF-A0A7X1WPU1-F1
#
_entry.id   AF-A0A7X1WPU1-F1
#
_cell.length_a   1.000
_cell.length_b   1.000
_cell.length_c   1.000
_cell.angle_alpha   90.00
_cell.angle_beta   90.00
_cell.angle_gamma   90.00
#
_symmetry.space_group_name_H-M   'P 1'
#
loop_
_entity.id
_entity.type
_entity.pdbx_description
1 polymer ?
#
loop_
_entity_poly.entity_id
_entity_poly.type
_entity_poly.pdbx_seq_one_letter_code
_entity_poly.pdbx_strand_id
1 'polypeptide(L)'
;ALVATCVPPAEQYRTGPECLVIHGANGQVDLRKLLVALAARGVNEVLVEAGPRLAGAFAEQGLVDEYQIFIAAKFLGSTARPLLELPLTHMSEAPLLKITEMRAVGDDWRVTAIPVSPASV
;
A
#
# COMPACT_ATOMS: atom_id res chain seq x y z
N ALA A 1 -10.93 2.90 -17.07
CA ALA A 1 -10.39 3.17 -15.73
C ALA A 1 -11.38 2.67 -14.70
N LEU A 2 -10.91 2.17 -13.55
CA LEU A 2 -11.72 1.64 -12.46
C LEU A 2 -11.58 2.55 -11.24
N VAL A 3 -12.67 2.87 -10.57
CA VAL A 3 -12.68 3.61 -9.30
C VAL A 3 -13.31 2.73 -8.23
N ALA A 4 -12.52 2.36 -7.22
CA ALA A 4 -13.03 1.71 -6.02
C ALA A 4 -13.53 2.77 -5.04
N THR A 5 -14.77 2.63 -4.55
CA THR A 5 -15.40 3.60 -3.65
C THR A 5 -16.22 2.88 -2.58
N CYS A 6 -16.34 3.47 -1.40
CA CYS A 6 -17.26 2.97 -0.36
C CYS A 6 -18.62 3.70 -0.37
N VAL A 7 -18.77 4.70 -1.23
CA VAL A 7 -19.98 5.48 -1.43
C VAL A 7 -20.51 5.19 -2.83
N PRO A 8 -21.76 4.73 -2.99
CA PRO A 8 -22.38 4.59 -4.30
C PRO A 8 -22.39 5.94 -5.02
N PRO A 9 -21.95 6.00 -6.29
CA PRO A 9 -22.06 7.24 -7.05
C PRO A 9 -23.54 7.61 -7.22
N ALA A 10 -23.88 8.89 -7.05
CA ALA A 10 -25.24 9.39 -7.20
C ALA A 10 -25.80 9.19 -8.62
N GLU A 11 -24.92 9.28 -9.62
CA GLU A 11 -25.17 8.85 -10.99
C GLU A 11 -23.95 8.09 -11.51
N GLN A 12 -24.19 6.99 -12.22
CA GLN A 12 -23.11 6.28 -12.90
C GLN A 12 -22.66 7.13 -14.07
N TYR A 13 -21.40 7.57 -14.05
CA TYR A 13 -20.84 8.44 -15.09
C TYR A 13 -21.02 7.79 -16.48
N ARG A 14 -21.90 8.33 -17.33
CA ARG A 14 -22.20 7.76 -18.67
C ARG A 14 -20.97 7.47 -19.54
N THR A 15 -19.92 8.27 -19.37
CA THR A 15 -18.64 8.16 -20.08
C THR A 15 -17.45 8.12 -19.11
N GLY A 16 -17.68 7.79 -17.84
CA GLY A 16 -16.65 7.81 -16.81
C GLY A 16 -16.06 6.44 -16.48
N PRO A 17 -15.23 6.36 -15.44
CA PRO A 17 -14.68 5.08 -15.01
C PRO A 17 -15.78 4.15 -14.50
N GLU A 18 -15.54 2.85 -14.63
CA GLU A 18 -16.33 1.85 -13.90
C GLU A 18 -16.19 2.12 -12.40
N CYS A 19 -17.31 2.19 -11.67
CA CYS A 19 -17.30 2.34 -10.23
C CYS A 19 -17.52 0.97 -9.57
N LEU A 20 -16.55 0.54 -8.77
CA LEU A 20 -16.62 -0.65 -7.94
C LEU A 20 -16.93 -0.23 -6.50
N VAL A 21 -18.17 -0.48 -6.07
CA VAL A 21 -18.60 -0.15 -4.71
C VAL A 21 -18.18 -1.25 -3.74
N ILE A 22 -17.33 -0.92 -2.77
CA ILE A 22 -16.81 -1.81 -1.73
C ILE A 22 -16.92 -1.10 -0.40
N HIS A 23 -17.79 -1.61 0.46
CA HIS A 23 -17.96 -1.09 1.80
C HIS A 23 -16.92 -1.69 2.76
N GLY A 24 -16.16 -0.81 3.42
CA GLY A 24 -15.36 -1.09 4.59
C GLY A 24 -15.83 -0.31 5.81
N ALA A 25 -15.02 -0.30 6.86
CA ALA A 25 -15.29 0.45 8.08
C ALA A 25 -15.03 1.96 7.89
N ASN A 26 -15.67 2.78 8.73
CA ASN A 26 -15.36 4.21 8.88
C ASN A 26 -15.38 5.04 7.57
N GLY A 27 -16.25 4.67 6.61
CA GLY A 27 -16.33 5.37 5.33
C GLY A 27 -15.08 5.16 4.46
N GLN A 28 -14.41 4.01 4.59
CA GLN A 28 -13.28 3.62 3.78
C GLN A 28 -13.58 2.36 2.97
N VAL A 29 -12.81 2.13 1.90
CA VAL A 29 -12.86 0.90 1.13
C VAL A 29 -12.15 -0.21 1.92
N ASP A 30 -12.78 -1.38 1.97
CA ASP A 30 -12.15 -2.60 2.50
C ASP A 30 -11.09 -3.10 1.50
N LEU A 31 -9.81 -3.00 1.88
CA LEU A 31 -8.69 -3.32 1.01
C LEU A 31 -8.63 -4.80 0.65
N ARG A 32 -8.97 -5.70 1.59
CA ARG A 32 -8.97 -7.14 1.33
C ARG A 32 -10.06 -7.51 0.33
N LYS A 33 -11.28 -6.96 0.49
CA LYS A 33 -12.36 -7.15 -0.49
C LYS A 33 -12.01 -6.54 -1.85
N LEU A 34 -11.31 -5.41 -1.88
CA LEU A 34 -10.81 -4.81 -3.11
C LEU A 34 -9.86 -5.77 -3.83
N LEU A 35 -8.87 -6.32 -3.15
CA LEU A 35 -7.93 -7.27 -3.74
C LEU A 35 -8.65 -8.53 -4.27
N VAL A 36 -9.61 -9.08 -3.51
CA VAL A 36 -10.44 -10.22 -3.98
C VAL A 36 -11.25 -9.85 -5.23
N ALA A 37 -11.84 -8.66 -5.28
CA ALA A 37 -12.61 -8.19 -6.43
C ALA A 37 -11.74 -7.90 -7.67
N LEU A 38 -10.48 -7.51 -7.47
CA LEU A 38 -9.49 -7.37 -8.54
C LEU A 38 -9.03 -8.75 -9.04
N ALA A 39 -8.78 -9.70 -8.13
CA ALA A 39 -8.42 -11.07 -8.49
C ALA A 39 -9.51 -11.76 -9.31
N ALA A 40 -10.79 -11.56 -8.96
CA ALA A 40 -11.94 -12.05 -9.73
C ALA A 40 -12.00 -11.48 -11.16
N ARG A 41 -11.32 -10.37 -11.43
CA ARG A 41 -11.17 -9.76 -12.76
C ARG A 41 -9.89 -10.18 -13.48
N GLY A 42 -9.13 -11.13 -12.92
CA GLY A 42 -7.87 -11.62 -13.49
C GLY A 42 -6.65 -10.74 -13.21
N VAL A 43 -6.74 -9.82 -12.24
CA VAL A 43 -5.58 -9.04 -11.79
C VAL A 43 -4.74 -9.91 -10.84
N ASN A 44 -3.57 -10.34 -11.31
CA ASN A 44 -2.68 -11.22 -10.56
C ASN A 44 -1.74 -10.46 -9.62
N GLU A 45 -1.32 -9.27 -10.02
CA GLU A 45 -0.36 -8.42 -9.29
C GLU A 45 -0.89 -6.99 -9.23
N VAL A 46 -0.67 -6.33 -8.09
CA VAL A 46 -1.07 -4.93 -7.88
C VAL A 46 0.13 -4.13 -7.38
N LEU A 47 0.53 -3.11 -8.14
CA LEU A 47 1.48 -2.12 -7.68
C LEU A 47 0.74 -1.01 -6.92
N VAL A 48 1.07 -0.82 -5.65
CA VAL A 48 0.47 0.22 -4.80
C VAL A 48 1.39 1.44 -4.74
N GLU A 49 1.08 2.47 -5.53
CA GLU A 49 1.75 3.77 -5.46
C GLU A 49 0.85 4.76 -4.72
N ALA A 50 1.17 5.04 -3.46
CA ALA A 50 0.33 5.89 -2.64
C ALA A 50 1.12 6.64 -1.56
N GLY A 51 0.47 7.64 -0.97
CA GLY A 51 0.97 8.30 0.23
C GLY A 51 0.88 7.41 1.48
N PRO A 52 1.42 7.91 2.61
CA PRO A 52 1.65 7.11 3.82
C PRO A 52 0.40 6.48 4.41
N ARG A 53 -0.77 7.14 4.27
CA ARG A 53 -2.04 6.62 4.80
C ARG A 53 -2.47 5.31 4.13
N LEU A 54 -2.45 5.25 2.80
CA LEU A 54 -2.91 4.06 2.08
C LEU A 54 -1.83 2.96 2.12
N ALA A 55 -0.57 3.33 1.90
CA ALA A 55 0.54 2.38 2.01
C ALA A 55 0.64 1.80 3.43
N GLY A 56 0.47 2.63 4.46
CA GLY A 56 0.40 2.21 5.86
C GLY A 56 -0.75 1.24 6.13
N ALA A 57 -1.96 1.50 5.59
CA ALA A 57 -3.09 0.59 5.74
C ALA A 57 -2.87 -0.79 5.08
N PHE A 58 -2.19 -0.85 3.94
CA PHE A 58 -1.79 -2.12 3.32
C PHE A 58 -0.78 -2.88 4.20
N ALA A 59 0.23 -2.18 4.72
CA ALA A 59 1.25 -2.77 5.58
C ALA A 59 0.66 -3.27 6.91
N GLU A 60 -0.16 -2.46 7.58
CA GLU A 60 -0.84 -2.79 8.84
C GLU A 60 -1.75 -4.02 8.70
N GLN A 61 -2.43 -4.17 7.56
CA GLN A 61 -3.32 -5.31 7.31
C GLN A 61 -2.59 -6.57 6.80
N GLY A 62 -1.26 -6.54 6.70
CA GLY A 62 -0.46 -7.65 6.17
C GLY A 62 -0.82 -8.00 4.72
N LEU A 63 -1.10 -6.98 3.90
CA LEU A 63 -1.51 -7.14 2.49
C LEU A 63 -0.37 -6.85 1.49
N VAL A 64 0.85 -6.65 1.98
CA VAL A 64 2.02 -6.37 1.14
C VAL A 64 2.91 -7.60 1.11
N ASP A 65 3.18 -8.13 -0.08
CA ASP A 65 4.09 -9.26 -0.29
C ASP A 65 5.53 -8.80 -0.54
N GLU A 66 5.73 -7.66 -1.22
CA GLU A 66 7.02 -7.06 -1.54
C GLU A 66 6.97 -5.53 -1.43
N TYR A 67 8.04 -4.94 -0.88
CA TYR A 67 8.27 -3.50 -0.86
C TYR A 67 9.38 -3.13 -1.85
N GLN A 68 9.13 -2.09 -2.65
CA GLN A 68 10.14 -1.42 -3.47
C GLN A 68 10.35 0.00 -2.95
N ILE A 69 11.44 0.20 -2.20
CA ILE A 69 11.73 1.45 -1.50
C ILE A 69 12.82 2.20 -2.26
N PHE A 70 12.52 3.42 -2.67
CA PHE A 70 13.47 4.31 -3.33
C PHE A 70 13.95 5.39 -2.37
N ILE A 71 15.26 5.54 -2.26
CA ILE A 71 15.93 6.47 -1.35
C ILE A 71 16.75 7.44 -2.19
N ALA A 72 16.35 8.72 -2.18
CA ALA A 72 17.07 9.78 -2.87
C ALA A 72 18.14 10.41 -1.98
N ALA A 73 19.21 10.93 -2.59
CA ALA A 73 20.26 11.69 -1.91
C ALA A 73 19.79 13.13 -1.51
N LYS A 74 18.68 13.23 -0.77
CA LYS A 74 18.04 14.49 -0.39
C LYS A 74 17.59 14.46 1.06
N PHE A 75 17.81 15.58 1.76
CA PHE A 75 17.25 15.80 3.10
C PHE A 75 15.89 16.48 2.99
N LEU A 76 14.94 16.03 3.80
CA LEU A 76 13.65 16.67 3.98
C LEU A 76 13.56 17.26 5.40
N GLY A 77 12.69 18.26 5.57
CA GLY A 77 12.45 18.89 6.87
C GLY A 77 11.78 17.95 7.88
N SER A 78 11.82 18.30 9.16
CA SER A 78 11.25 17.49 10.26
C SER A 78 9.74 17.25 10.17
N THR A 79 9.03 18.07 9.40
CA THR A 79 7.57 17.95 9.15
C THR A 79 7.25 17.19 7.88
N ALA A 80 8.26 16.61 7.20
CA ALA A 80 8.05 15.77 6.05
C ALA A 80 7.17 14.57 6.42
N ARG A 81 6.34 14.14 5.47
CA ARG A 81 5.45 13.01 5.66
C ARG A 81 6.26 11.71 5.78
N PRO A 82 5.87 10.77 6.64
CA PRO A 82 6.54 9.49 6.75
C PRO A 82 6.33 8.65 5.49
N LEU A 83 7.07 7.53 5.39
CA LEU A 83 6.86 6.53 4.35
C LEU A 83 5.51 5.80 4.53
N LEU A 84 5.21 5.40 5.76
CA LEU A 84 4.00 4.70 6.17
C LEU A 84 3.43 5.38 7.43
N GLU A 85 2.12 5.61 7.47
CA GLU A 85 1.42 5.94 8.71
C GLU A 85 1.05 4.62 9.41
N LEU A 86 1.76 4.28 10.49
CA LEU A 86 1.52 3.09 11.31
C LEU A 86 1.37 3.51 12.79
N PRO A 87 0.43 2.92 13.54
CA PRO A 87 0.21 3.27 14.95
C PRO A 87 1.19 2.54 15.89
N LEU A 88 2.49 2.57 15.57
CA LEU A 88 3.52 1.91 16.37
C LEU A 88 3.99 2.83 17.51
N THR A 89 4.04 2.27 18.72
CA THR A 89 4.49 2.93 19.94
C THR A 89 5.79 2.32 20.48
N HIS A 90 6.03 1.04 20.21
CA HIS A 90 7.22 0.32 20.67
C HIS A 90 7.96 -0.33 19.50
N MET A 91 9.30 -0.41 19.61
CA MET A 91 10.13 -1.05 18.58
C MET A 91 9.78 -2.52 18.36
N SER A 92 9.30 -3.23 19.40
CA SER A 92 8.84 -4.62 19.30
C SER A 92 7.61 -4.80 18.41
N GLU A 93 6.90 -3.73 18.08
CA GLU A 93 5.74 -3.74 17.18
C GLU A 93 6.15 -3.56 15.72
N ALA A 94 7.41 -3.16 15.46
CA ALA A 94 7.87 -2.87 14.11
C ALA A 94 7.90 -4.14 13.24
N PRO A 95 7.21 -4.16 12.08
CA PRO A 95 7.29 -5.29 11.16
C PRO A 95 8.72 -5.50 10.68
N LEU A 96 9.21 -6.74 10.81
CA LEU A 96 10.54 -7.10 10.33
C LEU A 96 10.49 -7.36 8.82
N LEU A 97 11.42 -6.76 8.08
CA LEU A 97 11.59 -7.00 6.65
C LEU A 97 12.93 -7.71 6.38
N LYS A 98 12.92 -8.63 5.41
CA LYS A 98 14.12 -9.20 4.82
C LYS A 98 14.42 -8.45 3.53
N ILE A 99 15.56 -7.76 3.46
CA ILE A 99 16.06 -7.17 2.22
C ILE A 99 16.53 -8.30 1.31
N THR A 100 15.98 -8.36 0.09
CA THR A 100 16.31 -9.36 -0.91
C THR A 100 17.26 -8.82 -1.98
N GLU A 101 17.18 -7.52 -2.26
CA GLU A 101 18.06 -6.83 -3.21
C GLU A 101 18.26 -5.36 -2.77
N MET A 102 19.46 -4.82 -3.02
CA MET A 102 19.70 -3.38 -2.97
C MET A 102 20.63 -2.99 -4.11
N ARG A 103 20.25 -1.96 -4.89
CA ARG A 103 21.04 -1.49 -6.03
C ARG A 103 20.88 0.00 -6.28
N ALA A 104 21.85 0.60 -6.97
CA ALA A 104 21.74 1.98 -7.44
C ALA A 104 20.76 2.10 -8.64
N VAL A 105 20.10 3.25 -8.72
CA VAL A 105 19.27 3.72 -9.84
C VAL A 105 19.63 5.18 -10.09
N GLY A 106 20.61 5.42 -10.96
CA GLY A 106 21.21 6.76 -11.06
C GLY A 106 21.86 7.13 -9.72
N ASP A 107 21.47 8.28 -9.17
CA ASP A 107 21.96 8.79 -7.88
C ASP A 107 21.13 8.34 -6.67
N ASP A 108 20.09 7.52 -6.90
CA ASP A 108 19.20 6.99 -5.88
C ASP A 108 19.50 5.51 -5.58
N TRP A 109 19.03 5.03 -4.42
CA TRP A 109 19.05 3.61 -4.07
C TRP A 109 17.66 2.99 -4.16
N ARG A 110 17.57 1.80 -4.75
CA ARG A 110 16.39 0.93 -4.67
C ARG A 110 16.67 -0.23 -3.72
N VAL A 111 15.81 -0.41 -2.74
CA VAL A 111 15.77 -1.56 -1.83
C VAL A 111 14.52 -2.37 -2.15
N THR A 112 14.71 -3.66 -2.44
CA THR A 112 13.61 -4.64 -2.51
C THR A 112 13.60 -5.46 -1.23
N ALA A 113 12.46 -5.56 -0.57
CA ALA A 113 12.34 -6.28 0.69
C ALA A 113 10.99 -7.00 0.81
N ILE A 114 10.97 -8.11 1.54
CA ILE A 114 9.76 -8.90 1.82
C ILE A 114 9.47 -8.90 3.33
N PRO A 115 8.20 -8.91 3.77
CA PRO A 115 7.88 -9.09 5.18
C PRO A 115 8.34 -10.45 5.72
N VAL A 116 8.81 -10.48 6.96
CA VAL A 116 9.11 -11.72 7.69
C VAL A 116 7.89 -12.12 8.51
N SER A 117 7.34 -13.30 8.27
CA SER A 117 6.22 -13.80 9.07
C SER A 117 6.67 -14.10 10.52
N PRO A 118 5.89 -13.73 11.55
CA PRO A 118 6.20 -14.03 12.95
C PRO A 118 6.38 -15.52 13.24
N ALA A 119 5.76 -16.40 12.45
CA ALA A 119 5.89 -17.86 12.56
C ALA A 119 7.26 -18.43 12.13
N SER A 120 8.19 -17.56 11.70
CA SER A 120 9.52 -17.95 11.21
C SER A 120 10.65 -17.64 12.20
N VAL A 121 10.32 -17.30 13.45
CA VAL A 121 11.26 -17.00 14.54
C VAL A 121 10.97 -17.91 15.74
#